data_AF-A0A3M1NC81-F1
#
_entry.id   AF-A0A3M1NC81-F1
#
_cell.length_a   1.000
_cell.length_b   1.000
_cell.length_c   1.000
_cell.angle_alpha   90.00
_cell.angle_beta   90.00
_cell.angle_gamma   90.00
#
_symmetry.space_group_name_H-M   'P 1'
#
loop_
_entity.id
_entity.type
_entity.pdbx_description
1 polymer ?
#
loop_
_entity_poly.entity_id
_entity_poly.type
_entity_poly.pdbx_seq_one_letter_code
_entity_poly.pdbx_strand_id
1 'polypeptide(L)'
;LTEGGERFAPRIALGDQLPSDLDLAQYHIILYGRPSTNSLLRSIADKLPQPFTNGTDSLEQLLDDVVLRLPPNFEIGVLQAQPSLWNPRRVLLTITGTSSLGETFAMLAMQAVTFFRGDLNGNVVYVTQNNVYAANTYRSRYAVDIAADIPTLVAESTRMASATPTPNRVFTVTPGPTETLTPTATPSLTPTPSPIFSPTPFVPTPTPLPTFAPLPTDALQVETPEPPSWIALLIALTAGVLLATAAFGLWSAARAIQKRRQE
;
A
#
# COMPACT_ATOMS: atom_id res chain seq x y z
N LEU A 1 -1.96 -13.14 -31.82
CA LEU A 1 -0.63 -13.75 -32.07
C LEU A 1 -0.52 -13.90 -33.57
N THR A 2 0.40 -13.20 -34.23
CA THR A 2 0.78 -13.54 -35.60
C THR A 2 1.60 -14.82 -35.53
N GLU A 3 1.35 -15.75 -36.46
CA GLU A 3 2.15 -16.97 -36.63
C GLU A 3 3.63 -16.59 -36.69
N GLY A 4 4.44 -16.96 -35.68
CA GLY A 4 5.90 -16.75 -35.72
C GLY A 4 6.60 -16.28 -34.44
N GLY A 5 5.88 -15.81 -33.40
CA GLY A 5 6.41 -15.78 -32.02
C GLY A 5 7.68 -14.95 -31.71
N GLU A 6 8.22 -14.09 -32.58
CA GLU A 6 9.58 -13.54 -32.38
C GLU A 6 9.73 -12.06 -31.98
N ARG A 7 8.68 -11.25 -31.80
CA ARG A 7 8.89 -9.86 -31.34
C ARG A 7 7.87 -9.40 -30.29
N PHE A 8 8.36 -9.21 -29.07
CA PHE A 8 7.70 -8.34 -28.09
C PHE A 8 7.86 -6.89 -28.56
N ALA A 9 6.76 -6.27 -28.99
CA ALA A 9 6.72 -4.89 -29.45
C ALA A 9 5.77 -4.09 -28.55
N PRO A 10 6.26 -3.54 -27.42
CA PRO A 10 5.43 -2.75 -26.53
C PRO A 10 5.01 -1.46 -27.24
N ARG A 11 3.75 -1.07 -27.07
CA ARG A 11 3.28 0.27 -27.44
C ARG A 11 3.22 1.12 -26.18
N ILE A 12 3.84 2.29 -26.24
CA ILE A 12 3.89 3.24 -25.13
C ILE A 12 3.05 4.44 -25.54
N ALA A 13 2.05 4.78 -24.72
CA ALA A 13 1.28 6.00 -24.83
C ALA A 13 1.53 6.83 -23.58
N LEU A 14 1.83 8.12 -23.76
CA LEU A 14 2.10 9.08 -22.69
C LEU A 14 1.11 10.24 -22.80
N GLY A 15 0.77 10.85 -21.66
CA GLY A 15 -0.14 11.98 -21.58
C GLY A 15 -1.61 11.60 -21.40
N ASP A 16 -2.48 12.59 -21.51
CA ASP A 16 -3.89 12.49 -21.10
C ASP A 16 -4.82 11.94 -22.19
N GLN A 17 -4.32 11.68 -23.40
CA GLN A 17 -5.12 11.20 -24.51
C GLN A 17 -4.49 9.95 -25.11
N LEU A 18 -5.30 8.90 -25.22
CA LEU A 18 -4.93 7.71 -25.98
C LEU A 18 -4.93 8.04 -27.49
N PRO A 19 -4.02 7.44 -28.26
CA PRO A 19 -4.08 7.49 -29.72
C PRO A 19 -5.44 6.99 -30.23
N SER A 20 -6.02 7.68 -31.21
CA SER A 20 -7.35 7.37 -31.73
C SER A 20 -7.44 6.05 -32.49
N ASP A 21 -6.30 5.53 -32.95
CA ASP A 21 -6.16 4.24 -33.63
C ASP A 21 -5.96 3.06 -32.66
N LEU A 22 -5.89 3.31 -31.35
CA LEU A 22 -5.52 2.30 -30.36
C LEU A 22 -6.74 1.51 -29.86
N ASP A 23 -6.86 0.25 -30.32
CA ASP A 23 -7.80 -0.72 -29.77
C ASP A 23 -7.23 -1.44 -28.53
N LEU A 24 -7.66 -1.01 -27.34
CA LEU A 24 -7.23 -1.58 -26.05
C LEU A 24 -7.56 -3.06 -25.89
N ALA A 25 -8.57 -3.60 -26.60
CA ALA A 25 -8.94 -5.01 -26.52
C ALA A 25 -7.86 -5.94 -27.12
N GLN A 26 -6.89 -5.39 -27.84
CA GLN A 26 -5.79 -6.13 -28.48
C GLN A 26 -4.52 -6.21 -27.64
N TYR A 27 -4.48 -5.60 -26.45
CA TYR A 27 -3.26 -5.49 -25.65
C TYR A 27 -3.43 -5.99 -24.21
N HIS A 28 -2.35 -6.56 -23.66
CA HIS A 28 -2.15 -6.54 -22.21
C HIS A 28 -1.70 -5.13 -21.85
N ILE A 29 -2.26 -4.57 -20.78
CA ILE A 29 -2.11 -3.16 -20.47
C ILE A 29 -1.38 -3.04 -19.15
N ILE A 30 -0.35 -2.21 -19.13
CA ILE A 30 0.30 -1.73 -17.91
C ILE A 30 -0.04 -0.25 -17.80
N LEU A 31 -0.84 0.10 -16.80
CA LEU A 31 -1.17 1.47 -16.42
C LEU A 31 -0.23 1.92 -15.32
N TYR A 32 0.32 3.12 -15.48
CA TYR A 32 1.21 3.74 -14.52
C TYR A 32 0.77 5.18 -14.25
N GLY A 33 0.82 5.60 -12.98
CA GLY A 33 0.46 6.95 -12.53
C GLY A 33 -0.71 6.97 -11.55
N ARG A 34 -1.30 8.14 -11.32
CA ARG A 34 -2.42 8.32 -10.36
C ARG A 34 -3.71 8.78 -11.05
N PRO A 35 -4.89 8.52 -10.48
CA PRO A 35 -6.14 9.00 -11.06
C PRO A 35 -6.19 10.52 -11.28
N SER A 36 -5.50 11.33 -10.47
CA SER A 36 -5.41 12.78 -10.67
C SER A 36 -4.59 13.20 -11.89
N THR A 37 -3.68 12.35 -12.38
CA THR A 37 -2.75 12.67 -13.48
C THR A 37 -2.88 11.75 -14.70
N ASN A 38 -3.68 10.69 -14.63
CA ASN A 38 -3.88 9.74 -15.72
C ASN A 38 -5.39 9.59 -16.00
N SER A 39 -5.83 10.15 -17.13
CA SER A 39 -7.23 10.18 -17.54
C SER A 39 -7.82 8.78 -17.78
N LEU A 40 -7.05 7.86 -18.38
CA LEU A 40 -7.47 6.49 -18.61
C LEU A 40 -7.69 5.78 -17.27
N LEU A 41 -6.74 5.90 -16.34
CA LEU A 41 -6.86 5.35 -14.99
C LEU A 41 -8.07 5.93 -14.26
N ARG A 42 -8.28 7.25 -14.33
CA ARG A 42 -9.47 7.91 -13.74
C ARG A 42 -10.78 7.34 -14.29
N SER A 43 -10.85 7.08 -15.59
CA SER A 43 -12.07 6.57 -16.24
C SER A 43 -12.45 5.15 -15.85
N ILE A 44 -11.50 4.40 -15.27
CA ILE A 44 -11.69 3.01 -14.85
C ILE A 44 -11.50 2.82 -13.34
N ALA A 45 -11.29 3.90 -12.59
CA ALA A 45 -10.88 3.87 -11.19
C ALA A 45 -11.91 3.17 -10.28
N ASP A 46 -13.20 3.31 -10.61
CA ASP A 46 -14.34 2.68 -9.94
C ASP A 46 -14.45 1.17 -10.24
N LYS A 47 -13.80 0.70 -11.30
CA LYS A 47 -13.82 -0.70 -11.77
C LYS A 47 -12.55 -1.47 -11.37
N LEU A 48 -11.67 -0.85 -10.60
CA LEU A 48 -10.48 -1.53 -10.09
C LEU A 48 -10.83 -2.38 -8.86
N PRO A 49 -10.09 -3.48 -8.60
CA PRO A 49 -10.29 -4.30 -7.40
C PRO A 49 -10.18 -3.49 -6.10
N GLN A 50 -9.25 -2.54 -6.04
CA GLN A 50 -9.20 -1.49 -5.04
C GLN A 50 -9.55 -0.16 -5.73
N PRO A 51 -10.79 0.33 -5.56
CA PRO A 51 -11.24 1.53 -6.23
C PRO A 51 -10.64 2.79 -5.62
N PHE A 52 -10.70 3.87 -6.40
CA PHE A 52 -10.35 5.23 -5.97
C PHE A 52 -11.59 6.12 -6.02
N THR A 53 -11.63 7.09 -5.11
CA THR A 53 -12.61 8.16 -5.16
C THR A 53 -12.48 8.92 -6.48
N ASN A 54 -13.62 9.15 -7.14
CA ASN A 54 -13.64 9.75 -8.48
C ASN A 54 -12.86 11.09 -8.54
N GLY A 55 -11.90 11.16 -9.46
CA GLY A 55 -11.09 12.36 -9.70
C GLY A 55 -10.02 12.66 -8.65
N THR A 56 -9.85 11.82 -7.62
CA THR A 56 -8.83 11.99 -6.59
C THR A 56 -7.90 10.78 -6.50
N ASP A 57 -6.79 10.94 -5.78
CA ASP A 57 -5.84 9.86 -5.51
C ASP A 57 -6.19 9.09 -4.23
N SER A 58 -7.37 9.31 -3.66
CA SER A 58 -7.78 8.65 -2.42
C SER A 58 -8.40 7.29 -2.70
N LEU A 59 -7.97 6.26 -1.95
CA LEU A 59 -8.59 4.94 -2.02
C LEU A 59 -10.01 4.98 -1.44
N GLU A 60 -10.91 4.24 -2.07
CA GLU A 60 -12.26 4.02 -1.59
C GLU A 60 -12.35 2.60 -1.01
N GLN A 61 -12.65 2.46 0.27
CA GLN A 61 -12.92 1.16 0.89
C GLN A 61 -14.41 1.00 1.07
N LEU A 62 -14.99 0.05 0.34
CA LEU A 62 -16.39 -0.34 0.50
C LEU A 62 -16.42 -1.55 1.45
N LEU A 63 -16.87 -1.35 2.68
CA LEU A 63 -17.04 -2.41 3.67
C LEU A 63 -18.49 -2.45 4.13
N ASP A 64 -19.30 -3.40 3.63
CA ASP A 64 -20.70 -3.59 4.04
C ASP A 64 -21.50 -2.26 4.15
N ASP A 65 -21.48 -1.46 3.08
CA ASP A 65 -22.05 -0.09 2.96
C ASP A 65 -21.36 1.04 3.76
N VAL A 66 -20.28 0.74 4.51
CA VAL A 66 -19.47 1.74 5.20
C VAL A 66 -18.26 2.13 4.34
N VAL A 67 -18.18 3.41 3.98
CA VAL A 67 -17.03 3.99 3.28
C VAL A 67 -15.96 4.35 4.30
N LEU A 68 -14.93 3.50 4.44
CA LEU A 68 -13.76 3.83 5.26
C LEU A 68 -12.80 4.69 4.45
N ARG A 69 -12.50 5.90 4.95
CA ARG A 69 -11.51 6.79 4.35
C ARG A 69 -10.22 6.68 5.14
N LEU A 70 -9.13 6.38 4.44
CA LEU A 70 -7.79 6.49 5.00
C LEU A 70 -7.53 7.94 5.43
N PRO A 71 -6.78 8.16 6.52
CA PRO A 71 -6.38 9.49 6.92
C PRO A 71 -5.76 10.26 5.75
N PRO A 72 -6.04 11.56 5.60
CA PRO A 72 -5.36 12.37 4.61
C PRO A 72 -3.84 12.32 4.88
N ASN A 73 -3.05 12.26 3.81
CA ASN A 73 -1.58 12.15 3.82
C ASN A 73 -0.99 10.75 4.03
N PHE A 74 -1.81 9.70 4.02
CA PHE A 74 -1.27 8.34 4.07
C PHE A 74 -0.76 7.90 2.70
N GLU A 75 0.54 7.63 2.60
CA GLU A 75 1.26 7.35 1.34
C GLU A 75 1.30 5.85 1.08
N ILE A 76 0.45 5.38 0.18
CA ILE A 76 0.37 3.97 -0.20
C ILE A 76 0.62 3.86 -1.70
N GLY A 77 1.52 2.97 -2.07
CA GLY A 77 1.61 2.41 -3.41
C GLY A 77 0.65 1.25 -3.58
N VAL A 78 -0.03 1.18 -4.72
CA VAL A 78 -0.95 0.09 -5.01
C VAL A 78 -0.60 -0.55 -6.33
N LEU A 79 -0.38 -1.87 -6.31
CA LEU A 79 -0.27 -2.72 -7.48
C LEU A 79 -1.55 -3.52 -7.59
N GLN A 80 -2.19 -3.50 -8.75
CA GLN A 80 -3.44 -4.23 -8.95
C GLN A 80 -3.41 -4.95 -10.29
N ALA A 81 -3.68 -6.25 -10.26
CA ALA A 81 -3.78 -7.07 -11.45
C ALA A 81 -5.20 -7.60 -11.59
N GLN A 82 -5.79 -7.46 -12.78
CA GLN A 82 -7.10 -8.02 -13.09
C GLN A 82 -7.22 -8.36 -14.58
N PRO A 83 -8.24 -9.14 -14.99
CA PRO A 83 -8.63 -9.22 -16.39
C PRO A 83 -8.86 -7.84 -16.98
N SER A 84 -8.44 -7.64 -18.22
CA SER A 84 -8.62 -6.36 -18.91
C SER A 84 -10.11 -6.07 -19.11
N LEU A 85 -10.49 -4.81 -18.84
CA LEU A 85 -11.87 -4.33 -18.96
C LEU A 85 -12.38 -4.35 -20.41
N TRP A 86 -11.47 -4.33 -21.39
CA TRP A 86 -11.79 -4.37 -22.82
C TRP A 86 -11.74 -5.79 -23.39
N ASN A 87 -11.01 -6.71 -22.75
CA ASN A 87 -10.92 -8.10 -23.17
C ASN A 87 -10.50 -9.01 -21.99
N PRO A 88 -11.40 -9.87 -21.47
CA PRO A 88 -11.10 -10.70 -20.30
C PRO A 88 -10.03 -11.78 -20.55
N ARG A 89 -9.64 -12.04 -21.81
CA ARG A 89 -8.50 -12.92 -22.15
C ARG A 89 -7.14 -12.22 -22.02
N ARG A 90 -7.14 -10.93 -21.66
CA ARG A 90 -5.93 -10.12 -21.48
C ARG A 90 -5.86 -9.62 -20.04
N VAL A 91 -4.70 -9.09 -19.67
CA VAL A 91 -4.40 -8.65 -18.32
C VAL A 91 -4.27 -7.14 -18.31
N LEU A 92 -4.86 -6.52 -17.30
CA LEU A 92 -4.61 -5.15 -16.90
C LEU A 92 -3.82 -5.18 -15.59
N LEU A 93 -2.61 -4.61 -15.63
CA LEU A 93 -1.80 -4.31 -14.45
C LEU A 93 -1.82 -2.80 -14.23
N THR A 94 -2.22 -2.37 -13.05
CA THR A 94 -2.20 -0.98 -12.62
C THR A 94 -1.15 -0.78 -11.55
N ILE A 95 -0.27 0.18 -11.77
CA ILE A 95 0.80 0.61 -10.86
C ILE A 95 0.48 2.05 -10.49
N THR A 96 0.08 2.27 -9.25
CA THR A 96 -0.48 3.56 -8.82
C THR A 96 -0.16 3.83 -7.35
N GLY A 97 -0.70 4.91 -6.80
CA GLY A 97 -0.58 5.25 -5.40
C GLY A 97 -1.43 6.45 -5.00
N THR A 98 -1.52 6.69 -3.69
CA THR A 98 -2.25 7.81 -3.11
C THR A 98 -1.49 9.13 -3.18
N SER A 99 -0.18 9.08 -3.41
CA SER A 99 0.72 10.21 -3.60
C SER A 99 1.82 9.85 -4.60
N SER A 100 2.65 10.81 -5.00
CA SER A 100 3.83 10.55 -5.83
C SER A 100 4.83 9.62 -5.15
N LEU A 101 4.93 9.73 -3.83
CA LEU A 101 5.79 8.86 -3.04
C LEU A 101 5.18 7.44 -2.94
N GLY A 102 3.86 7.32 -2.75
CA GLY A 102 3.16 6.04 -2.83
C GLY A 102 3.34 5.33 -4.18
N GLU A 103 3.17 6.05 -5.29
CA GLU A 103 3.43 5.52 -6.64
C GLU A 103 4.87 5.00 -6.79
N THR A 104 5.84 5.71 -6.20
CA THR A 104 7.25 5.27 -6.18
C THR A 104 7.41 3.97 -5.39
N PHE A 105 6.74 3.82 -4.25
CA PHE A 105 6.76 2.57 -3.48
C PHE A 105 6.23 1.39 -4.29
N ALA A 106 5.10 1.55 -4.98
CA ALA A 106 4.55 0.52 -5.86
C ALA A 106 5.57 0.11 -6.95
N MET A 107 6.25 1.09 -7.53
CA MET A 107 7.23 0.82 -8.57
C MET A 107 8.47 0.08 -8.04
N LEU A 108 9.00 0.49 -6.89
CA LEU A 108 10.15 -0.16 -6.26
C LEU A 108 9.83 -1.61 -5.85
N ALA A 109 8.60 -1.87 -5.39
CA ALA A 109 8.17 -3.22 -5.07
C ALA A 109 8.18 -4.16 -6.29
N MET A 110 7.76 -3.69 -7.47
CA MET A 110 7.85 -4.48 -8.70
C MET A 110 9.28 -4.80 -9.14
N GLN A 111 10.22 -3.89 -8.87
CA GLN A 111 11.63 -4.10 -9.20
C GLN A 111 12.32 -5.10 -8.26
N ALA A 112 11.61 -5.60 -7.22
CA ALA A 112 12.16 -6.43 -6.16
C ALA A 112 13.41 -5.80 -5.50
N VAL A 113 13.48 -4.46 -5.49
CA VAL A 113 14.59 -3.72 -4.87
C VAL A 113 14.49 -3.79 -3.35
N THR A 114 13.27 -3.82 -2.84
CA THR A 114 12.96 -3.78 -1.39
C THR A 114 12.26 -5.02 -0.87
N PHE A 115 11.63 -5.84 -1.73
CA PHE A 115 10.75 -6.95 -1.29
C PHE A 115 10.95 -8.23 -2.12
N PHE A 116 10.61 -9.39 -1.55
CA PHE A 116 10.71 -10.66 -2.24
C PHE A 116 9.54 -10.84 -3.20
N ARG A 117 9.76 -11.51 -4.35
CA ARG A 117 8.68 -11.78 -5.33
C ARG A 117 7.50 -12.58 -4.73
N GLY A 118 7.75 -13.33 -3.66
CA GLY A 118 6.70 -14.05 -2.92
C GLY A 118 5.72 -13.14 -2.18
N ASP A 119 6.12 -11.90 -1.88
CA ASP A 119 5.32 -10.92 -1.14
C ASP A 119 4.25 -10.26 -2.03
N LEU A 120 4.36 -10.40 -3.35
CA LEU A 120 3.38 -9.90 -4.34
C LEU A 120 2.29 -10.93 -4.66
N ASN A 121 2.05 -11.89 -3.77
CA ASN A 121 1.11 -12.97 -3.99
C ASN A 121 -0.34 -12.51 -3.74
N GLY A 122 -0.97 -11.96 -4.77
CA GLY A 122 -2.33 -11.44 -4.72
C GLY A 122 -2.72 -10.77 -6.03
N ASN A 123 -3.93 -10.23 -6.09
CA ASN A 123 -4.38 -9.40 -7.22
C ASN A 123 -4.46 -7.92 -6.84
N VAL A 124 -4.36 -7.60 -5.54
CA VAL A 124 -4.09 -6.25 -5.03
C VAL A 124 -2.93 -6.34 -4.06
N VAL A 125 -1.97 -5.44 -4.20
CA VAL A 125 -0.84 -5.32 -3.29
C VAL A 125 -0.71 -3.86 -2.86
N TYR A 126 -0.74 -3.64 -1.56
CA TYR A 126 -0.49 -2.36 -0.93
C TYR A 126 0.96 -2.32 -0.48
N VAL A 127 1.62 -1.21 -0.75
CA VAL A 127 3.04 -1.02 -0.53
C VAL A 127 3.22 0.28 0.23
N THR A 128 3.93 0.21 1.36
CA THR A 128 4.41 1.39 2.07
C THR A 128 5.93 1.40 2.03
N GLN A 129 6.57 2.33 2.74
CA GLN A 129 8.03 2.41 2.79
C GLN A 129 8.68 1.09 3.24
N ASN A 130 8.07 0.40 4.21
CA ASN A 130 8.69 -0.73 4.90
C ASN A 130 7.90 -2.03 4.77
N ASN A 131 6.64 -1.97 4.40
CA ASN A 131 5.73 -3.11 4.43
C ASN A 131 5.09 -3.32 3.06
N VAL A 132 4.90 -4.59 2.71
CA VAL A 132 4.09 -5.04 1.59
C VAL A 132 2.97 -5.90 2.13
N TYR A 133 1.76 -5.63 1.68
CA TYR A 133 0.58 -6.40 2.01
C TYR A 133 -0.14 -6.81 0.73
N ALA A 134 -0.28 -8.11 0.50
CA ALA A 134 -0.97 -8.65 -0.67
C ALA A 134 -2.32 -9.25 -0.27
N ALA A 135 -3.35 -8.89 -1.02
CA ALA A 135 -4.70 -9.40 -0.88
C ALA A 135 -5.19 -10.05 -2.18
N ASN A 136 -6.06 -11.05 -2.04
CA ASN A 136 -6.75 -11.67 -3.15
C ASN A 136 -8.26 -11.39 -3.09
N THR A 137 -8.71 -10.35 -3.77
CA THR A 137 -10.11 -9.91 -3.82
C THR A 137 -11.04 -10.93 -4.49
N TYR A 138 -10.52 -11.90 -5.25
CA TYR A 138 -11.34 -12.99 -5.81
C TYR A 138 -11.67 -14.07 -4.79
N ARG A 139 -10.84 -14.24 -3.75
CA ARG A 139 -11.03 -15.21 -2.66
C ARG A 139 -11.71 -14.59 -1.46
N SER A 140 -11.43 -13.31 -1.18
CA SER A 140 -12.06 -12.55 -0.09
C SER A 140 -13.47 -12.08 -0.49
N ARG A 141 -14.43 -13.01 -0.57
CA ARG A 141 -15.87 -12.68 -0.52
C ARG A 141 -16.32 -12.21 0.86
N TYR A 142 -15.42 -12.24 1.84
CA TYR A 142 -15.59 -11.66 3.16
C TYR A 142 -14.58 -10.52 3.29
N ALA A 143 -15.08 -9.30 3.37
CA ALA A 143 -14.29 -8.06 3.44
C ALA A 143 -13.50 -7.89 4.77
N VAL A 144 -13.45 -8.94 5.59
CA VAL A 144 -12.86 -8.94 6.94
C VAL A 144 -11.32 -8.97 6.90
N ASP A 145 -10.70 -9.70 5.96
CA ASP A 145 -9.23 -9.79 5.90
C ASP A 145 -8.59 -8.50 5.36
N ILE A 146 -9.19 -7.87 4.33
CA ILE A 146 -8.68 -6.61 3.76
C ILE A 146 -8.87 -5.44 4.76
N ALA A 147 -9.94 -5.48 5.56
CA ALA A 147 -10.26 -4.46 6.56
C ALA A 147 -9.44 -4.57 7.85
N ALA A 148 -8.82 -5.71 8.16
CA ALA A 148 -7.91 -5.83 9.30
C ALA A 148 -6.48 -5.36 8.95
N ASP A 149 -6.06 -5.59 7.70
CA ASP A 149 -4.67 -5.42 7.31
C ASP A 149 -4.28 -4.00 6.88
N ILE A 150 -5.24 -3.19 6.43
CA ILE A 150 -4.98 -1.77 6.14
C ILE A 150 -4.92 -0.92 7.42
N PRO A 151 -5.79 -1.11 8.43
CA PRO A 151 -5.64 -0.46 9.72
C PRO A 151 -4.38 -0.87 10.49
N THR A 152 -3.87 -2.11 10.35
CA THR A 152 -2.56 -2.48 10.91
C THR A 152 -1.42 -1.76 10.20
N LEU A 153 -1.45 -1.61 8.86
CA LEU A 153 -0.49 -0.77 8.14
C LEU A 153 -0.54 0.69 8.61
N VAL A 154 -1.73 1.24 8.82
CA VAL A 154 -1.93 2.60 9.34
C VAL A 154 -1.45 2.70 10.79
N ALA A 155 -1.72 1.71 11.64
CA ALA A 155 -1.32 1.68 13.04
C ALA A 155 0.20 1.51 13.22
N GLU A 156 0.86 0.67 12.41
CA GLU A 156 2.31 0.51 12.41
C GLU A 156 3.02 1.77 11.88
N SER A 157 2.51 2.34 10.78
CA SER A 157 3.07 3.56 10.20
C SER A 157 2.87 4.78 11.11
N THR A 158 1.73 4.93 11.79
CA THR A 158 1.49 6.01 12.77
C THR A 158 2.34 5.87 14.04
N ARG A 159 2.67 4.65 14.48
CA ARG A 159 3.64 4.45 15.58
C ARG A 159 5.05 4.94 15.20
N MET A 160 5.41 4.90 13.92
CA MET A 160 6.69 5.43 13.44
C MET A 160 6.64 6.91 13.05
N ALA A 161 5.49 7.41 12.59
CA ALA A 161 5.29 8.78 12.12
C ALA A 161 4.92 9.79 13.21
N SER A 162 5.05 9.43 14.50
CA SER A 162 5.07 10.41 15.59
C SER A 162 6.37 11.23 15.59
N ALA A 163 6.77 11.74 14.43
CA ALA A 163 7.55 12.96 14.35
C ALA A 163 6.56 14.11 14.55
N THR A 164 6.71 14.81 15.68
CA THR A 164 5.96 16.01 16.06
C THR A 164 5.72 16.91 14.85
N PRO A 165 4.47 17.36 14.56
CA PRO A 165 4.20 18.27 13.47
C PRO A 165 5.06 19.52 13.66
N THR A 166 5.95 19.77 12.70
CA THR A 166 6.70 21.03 12.69
C THR A 166 5.67 22.13 12.44
N PRO A 167 5.53 23.14 13.33
CA PRO A 167 4.48 24.15 13.17
C PRO A 167 4.68 24.90 11.85
N ASN A 168 3.61 24.95 11.04
CA ASN A 168 3.54 25.77 9.83
C ASN A 168 3.90 27.21 10.19
N ARG A 169 5.07 27.67 9.74
CA ARG A 169 5.46 29.09 9.86
C ARG A 169 4.59 29.89 8.89
N VAL A 170 3.61 30.60 9.43
CA VAL A 170 2.95 31.70 8.74
C VAL A 170 3.99 32.83 8.62
N PHE A 171 4.50 33.07 7.42
CA PHE A 171 5.30 34.26 7.15
C PHE A 171 4.34 35.43 6.95
N THR A 172 4.04 36.18 8.01
CA THR A 172 3.49 37.53 7.88
C THR A 172 4.58 38.43 7.30
N VAL A 173 4.51 38.66 5.99
CA VAL A 173 5.27 39.73 5.34
C VAL A 173 4.72 41.07 5.87
N THR A 174 5.46 41.69 6.78
CA THR A 174 5.25 43.09 7.14
C THR A 174 5.57 43.95 5.91
N PRO A 175 4.65 44.73 5.34
CA PRO A 175 4.97 45.61 4.23
C PRO A 175 6.02 46.62 4.69
N GLY A 176 7.21 46.56 4.09
CA GLY A 176 8.28 47.53 4.30
C GLY A 176 7.91 48.90 3.73
N PRO A 177 8.58 49.98 4.18
CA PRO A 177 8.27 51.33 3.72
C PRO A 177 8.40 51.42 2.19
N THR A 178 7.37 51.95 1.55
CA THR A 178 7.35 52.25 0.12
C THR A 178 8.41 53.31 -0.18
N GLU A 179 9.56 52.89 -0.71
CA GLU A 179 10.59 53.78 -1.23
C GLU A 179 10.01 54.56 -2.42
N THR A 180 9.83 55.87 -2.23
CA THR A 180 9.43 56.80 -3.28
C THR A 180 10.67 57.11 -4.12
N LEU A 181 10.75 56.57 -5.33
CA LEU A 181 11.86 56.82 -6.23
C LEU A 181 11.81 58.25 -6.78
N THR A 182 12.81 59.05 -6.43
CA THR A 182 13.09 60.36 -7.04
C THR A 182 13.65 60.16 -8.45
N PRO A 183 13.09 60.77 -9.51
CA PRO A 183 13.62 60.63 -10.86
C PRO A 183 14.91 61.45 -11.00
N THR A 184 16.05 60.76 -11.10
CA THR A 184 17.33 61.39 -11.48
C THR A 184 17.71 60.90 -12.88
N ALA A 185 17.67 61.82 -13.84
CA ALA A 185 18.21 61.63 -15.17
C ALA A 185 19.75 61.63 -15.11
N THR A 186 20.40 60.59 -15.61
CA THR A 186 21.69 60.57 -16.35
C THR A 186 22.09 59.10 -16.59
N PRO A 187 22.44 58.66 -17.82
CA PRO A 187 22.87 57.29 -18.07
C PRO A 187 24.29 57.09 -17.52
N SER A 188 24.45 56.14 -16.59
CA SER A 188 25.77 55.71 -16.09
C SER A 188 25.86 54.19 -16.05
N LEU A 189 27.10 53.74 -16.22
CA LEU A 189 27.58 52.45 -16.70
C LEU A 189 27.03 51.23 -15.96
N THR A 190 26.95 50.13 -16.72
CA THR A 190 26.59 48.76 -16.37
C THR A 190 26.82 48.39 -14.91
N PRO A 191 25.76 48.11 -14.12
CA PRO A 191 25.93 47.63 -12.76
C PRO A 191 26.35 46.15 -12.77
N THR A 192 27.46 45.86 -12.10
CA THR A 192 27.83 44.50 -11.69
C THR A 192 26.81 44.03 -10.65
N PRO A 193 26.15 42.87 -10.82
CA PRO A 193 25.17 42.38 -9.86
C PRO A 193 25.86 42.00 -8.54
N SER A 194 25.57 42.73 -7.47
CA SER A 194 25.92 42.32 -6.11
C SER A 194 25.00 41.17 -5.67
N PRO A 195 25.54 40.08 -5.09
CA PRO A 195 24.71 39.01 -4.53
C PRO A 195 23.90 39.55 -3.34
N ILE A 196 22.57 39.45 -3.45
CA ILE A 196 21.58 39.97 -2.48
C ILE A 196 21.49 39.12 -1.20
N PHE A 197 22.16 37.97 -1.13
CA PHE A 197 22.06 37.07 0.02
C PHE A 197 23.35 37.06 0.83
N SER A 198 23.35 37.80 1.94
CA SER A 198 24.25 37.57 3.05
C SER A 198 23.62 36.52 3.97
N PRO A 199 24.12 35.27 4.03
CA PRO A 199 23.57 34.27 4.93
C PRO A 199 23.93 34.65 6.37
N THR A 200 22.96 35.14 7.14
CA THR A 200 23.13 35.33 8.58
C THR A 200 23.34 33.95 9.22
N PRO A 201 24.46 33.69 9.92
CA PRO A 201 24.68 32.42 10.57
C PRO A 201 23.66 32.23 11.70
N PHE A 202 22.71 31.31 11.51
CA PHE A 202 21.81 30.88 12.56
C PHE A 202 22.48 29.78 13.38
N VAL A 203 22.69 30.05 14.66
CA VAL A 203 23.14 29.03 15.63
C VAL A 203 21.89 28.28 16.11
N PRO A 204 21.69 27.00 15.76
CA PRO A 204 20.54 26.25 16.26
C PRO A 204 20.66 26.11 17.78
N THR A 205 19.74 26.73 18.51
CA THR A 205 19.58 26.47 19.94
C THR A 205 19.09 25.03 20.10
N PRO A 206 19.82 24.14 20.80
CA PRO A 206 19.36 22.77 21.01
C PRO A 206 18.04 22.81 21.78
N THR A 207 16.98 22.33 21.15
CA THR A 207 15.69 22.16 21.83
C THR A 207 15.86 20.99 22.80
N PRO A 208 15.59 21.16 24.11
CA PRO A 208 15.74 20.07 25.06
C PRO A 208 14.83 18.92 24.63
N LEU A 209 15.41 17.71 24.55
CA LEU A 209 14.68 16.50 24.20
C LEU A 209 13.60 16.27 25.26
N PRO A 210 12.34 15.94 24.88
CA PRO A 210 11.30 15.66 25.86
C PRO A 210 11.72 14.48 26.74
N THR A 211 11.90 14.74 28.04
CA THR A 211 12.06 13.69 29.04
C THR A 211 10.68 13.12 29.34
N PHE A 212 10.36 11.97 28.75
CA PHE A 212 9.16 11.22 29.10
C PHE A 212 9.31 10.62 30.49
N ALA A 213 8.23 10.65 31.27
CA ALA A 213 8.16 9.89 32.51
C ALA A 213 8.29 8.39 32.17
N PRO A 214 9.03 7.61 32.97
CA PRO A 214 9.13 6.16 32.76
C PRO A 214 7.73 5.55 32.79
N LEU A 215 7.45 4.66 31.84
CA LEU A 215 6.19 3.91 31.82
C LEU A 215 6.02 3.18 33.17
N PRO A 216 4.85 3.27 33.83
CA PRO A 216 4.59 2.50 35.03
C PRO A 216 4.73 1.01 34.73
N THR A 217 5.42 0.28 35.60
CA THR A 217 5.73 -1.15 35.45
C THR A 217 4.48 -2.01 35.18
N ASP A 218 3.33 -1.57 35.68
CA ASP A 218 2.05 -2.26 35.53
C ASP A 218 1.49 -2.18 34.09
N ALA A 219 1.89 -1.17 33.30
CA ALA A 219 1.45 -1.02 31.91
C ALA A 219 2.17 -1.96 30.92
N LEU A 220 3.18 -2.71 31.38
CA LEU A 220 3.89 -3.71 30.59
C LEU A 220 3.37 -5.14 30.85
N GLN A 221 2.34 -5.30 31.67
CA GLN A 221 1.70 -6.60 31.82
C GLN A 221 0.91 -6.92 30.55
N VAL A 222 1.52 -7.74 29.69
CA VAL A 222 0.81 -8.41 28.60
C VAL A 222 -0.22 -9.30 29.27
N GLU A 223 -1.50 -8.92 29.19
CA GLU A 223 -2.59 -9.81 29.59
C GLU A 223 -2.50 -11.05 28.71
N THR A 224 -1.99 -12.15 29.26
CA THR A 224 -2.09 -13.46 28.61
C THR A 224 -3.55 -13.87 28.68
N PRO A 225 -4.28 -13.93 27.55
CA PRO A 225 -5.67 -14.34 27.56
C PRO A 225 -5.75 -15.78 28.07
N GLU A 226 -6.55 -16.02 29.11
CA GLU A 226 -6.83 -17.39 29.53
C GLU A 226 -7.55 -18.12 28.39
N PRO A 227 -7.03 -19.28 27.93
CA PRO A 227 -7.66 -20.02 26.87
C PRO A 227 -9.07 -20.45 27.33
N PRO A 228 -10.09 -20.30 26.47
CA PRO A 228 -11.43 -20.76 26.79
C PRO A 228 -11.46 -22.25 27.19
N SER A 229 -12.22 -22.60 28.23
CA SER A 229 -12.31 -23.96 28.78
C SER A 229 -12.75 -25.03 27.78
N TRP A 230 -13.46 -24.66 26.72
CA TRP A 230 -13.88 -25.60 25.66
C TRP A 230 -12.69 -26.13 24.83
N ILE A 231 -11.56 -25.42 24.77
CA ILE A 231 -10.37 -25.87 24.04
C ILE A 231 -9.81 -27.14 24.68
N ALA A 232 -9.78 -27.22 26.02
CA ALA A 232 -9.34 -28.42 26.73
C ALA A 232 -10.25 -29.63 26.43
N LEU A 233 -11.57 -29.40 26.33
CA LEU A 233 -12.53 -30.45 25.95
C LEU A 233 -12.29 -30.96 24.53
N LEU A 234 -12.02 -30.08 23.57
CA LEU A 234 -11.69 -30.49 22.20
C LEU A 234 -10.40 -31.29 22.13
N ILE A 235 -9.35 -30.85 22.82
CA ILE A 235 -8.07 -31.58 22.85
C ILE A 235 -8.28 -33.00 23.39
N ALA A 236 -9.04 -33.15 24.49
CA ALA A 236 -9.36 -34.45 25.05
C ALA A 236 -10.17 -35.33 24.09
N LEU A 237 -11.17 -34.76 23.41
CA LEU A 237 -12.01 -35.48 22.45
C LEU A 237 -11.21 -35.96 21.24
N THR A 238 -10.35 -35.09 20.70
CA THR A 238 -9.47 -35.44 19.56
C THR A 238 -8.49 -36.55 19.93
N ALA A 239 -7.89 -36.49 21.12
CA ALA A 239 -7.00 -37.53 21.62
C ALA A 239 -7.73 -38.87 21.81
N GLY A 240 -8.98 -38.85 22.31
CA GLY A 240 -9.81 -40.04 22.45
C GLY A 240 -10.09 -40.74 21.12
N VAL A 241 -10.43 -39.99 20.07
CA VAL A 241 -10.69 -40.54 18.73
C VAL A 241 -9.43 -41.16 18.12
N LEU A 242 -8.28 -40.52 18.28
CA LEU A 242 -6.99 -41.06 17.81
C LEU A 242 -6.63 -42.38 18.49
N LEU A 243 -6.86 -42.48 19.81
CA LEU A 243 -6.61 -43.72 20.54
C LEU A 243 -7.57 -44.84 20.13
N ALA A 244 -8.85 -44.53 19.93
CA ALA A 244 -9.85 -45.50 19.50
C ALA A 244 -9.54 -46.05 18.10
N THR A 245 -9.15 -45.20 17.16
CA THR A 245 -8.79 -45.61 15.80
C THR A 245 -7.53 -46.47 15.76
N ALA A 246 -6.51 -46.13 16.55
CA ALA A 246 -5.29 -46.94 16.68
C ALA A 246 -5.58 -48.32 17.30
N ALA A 247 -6.39 -48.37 18.35
CA ALA A 247 -6.79 -49.63 18.99
C ALA A 247 -7.60 -50.53 18.04
N PHE A 248 -8.54 -49.95 17.29
CA PHE A 248 -9.30 -50.69 16.28
C PHE A 248 -8.40 -51.23 15.16
N GLY A 249 -7.43 -50.43 14.70
CA GLY A 249 -6.43 -50.86 13.72
C GLY A 249 -5.63 -52.08 14.21
N LEU A 250 -5.09 -52.02 15.42
CA LEU A 250 -4.35 -53.14 16.03
C LEU A 250 -5.21 -54.40 16.21
N TRP A 251 -6.44 -54.24 16.68
CA TRP A 251 -7.37 -55.36 16.85
C TRP A 251 -7.74 -56.03 15.52
N SER A 252 -8.00 -55.22 14.48
CA SER A 252 -8.31 -55.72 13.15
C SER A 252 -7.13 -56.50 12.54
N ALA A 253 -5.90 -56.02 12.73
CA ALA A 253 -4.69 -56.68 12.27
C ALA A 253 -4.46 -58.02 13.00
N ALA A 254 -4.63 -58.05 14.32
CA ALA A 254 -4.52 -59.28 15.12
C ALA A 254 -5.51 -60.36 14.66
N ARG A 255 -6.77 -59.97 14.38
CA ARG A 255 -7.79 -60.88 13.83
C ARG A 255 -7.41 -61.42 12.45
N ALA A 256 -6.84 -60.60 11.57
CA ALA A 256 -6.41 -61.03 10.25
C ALA A 256 -5.28 -62.08 10.33
N ILE A 257 -4.34 -61.91 11.26
CA ILE A 257 -3.24 -62.86 11.48
C ILE A 257 -3.75 -64.21 12.01
N GLN A 258 -4.73 -64.20 12.91
CA GLN A 258 -5.31 -65.45 13.43
C GLN A 258 -6.01 -66.27 12.34
N LYS A 259 -6.76 -65.64 11.44
CA LYS A 259 -7.42 -66.34 10.33
C LYS A 259 -6.41 -67.04 9.41
N ARG A 260 -5.30 -66.37 9.06
CA ARG A 260 -4.24 -66.96 8.21
C ARG A 260 -3.49 -68.15 8.82
N ARG A 261 -3.64 -68.40 10.13
CA ARG A 261 -3.02 -69.56 10.81
C ARG A 261 -3.93 -70.79 10.84
N GLN A 262 -5.20 -70.65 10.44
CA GLN A 262 -6.17 -71.76 10.41
C GLN A 262 -6.47 -72.28 9.00
N GLU A 263 -5.88 -71.66 7.98
CA GLU A 263 -5.85 -72.12 6.58
C GLU A 263 -4.48 -72.74 6.28
#